data_AF-A0A838DFY2-F1
#
_entry.id   AF-A0A838DFY2-F1
#
_cell.length_a   1.000
_cell.length_b   1.000
_cell.length_c   1.000
_cell.angle_alpha   90.00
_cell.angle_beta   90.00
_cell.angle_gamma   90.00
#
_symmetry.space_group_name_H-M   'P 1'
#
loop_
_entity.id
_entity.type
_entity.pdbx_description
1 polymer ?
#
loop_
_entity_poly.entity_id
_entity_poly.type
_entity_poly.pdbx_seq_one_letter_code
_entity_poly.pdbx_strand_id
1 'polypeptide(L)' 'MCLGIPGKVIEIRHEHDVRMGKVDFGGVFKSVCL' A
#
# COMPACT_ATOMS: atom_id res chain seq x y z
N MET A 1 10.63 -3.97 -19.60
CA MET A 1 9.68 -4.86 -18.89
C MET A 1 10.17 -4.99 -17.46
N CYS A 2 9.34 -4.70 -16.45
CA CYS A 2 9.77 -4.66 -15.05
C CYS A 2 9.16 -5.83 -14.26
N LEU A 3 9.88 -6.35 -13.27
CA LEU A 3 9.39 -7.34 -12.30
C LEU A 3 8.83 -6.61 -11.08
N GLY A 4 7.64 -6.99 -10.62
CA GLY A 4 6.99 -6.36 -9.47
C GLY A 4 7.70 -6.66 -8.16
N ILE A 5 7.71 -5.69 -7.24
CA ILE A 5 8.22 -5.86 -5.89
C ILE A 5 7.05 -6.20 -4.96
N PRO A 6 7.12 -7.29 -4.17
CA PRO A 6 6.07 -7.61 -3.20
C PRO A 6 6.03 -6.55 -2.10
N GLY A 7 4.83 -6.11 -1.74
CA GLY A 7 4.58 -5.20 -0.63
C GLY A 7 3.69 -5.84 0.43
N LYS A 8 3.94 -5.50 1.70
CA LYS A 8 3.12 -5.94 2.84
C LYS A 8 2.17 -4.81 3.27
N VAL A 9 0.87 -5.06 3.28
CA VAL A 9 -0.10 -4.11 3.87
C VAL A 9 0.08 -4.12 5.39
N ILE A 10 0.36 -2.96 5.97
CA ILE A 10 0.59 -2.79 7.41
C ILE A 10 -0.53 -2.01 8.11
N GLU A 11 -1.35 -1.28 7.36
CA GLU A 11 -2.50 -0.51 7.87
C GLU A 11 -3.56 -0.39 6.79
N ILE A 12 -4.83 -0.43 7.18
CA ILE A 12 -5.99 -0.20 6.30
C ILE A 12 -6.85 0.89 6.95
N ARG A 13 -7.23 1.90 6.15
CA ARG A 13 -8.06 3.03 6.57
C ARG A 13 -9.06 3.40 5.49
N HIS A 14 -10.15 4.07 5.85
CA HIS A 14 -11.05 4.66 4.87
C HIS A 14 -10.78 6.17 4.77
N GLU A 15 -10.60 6.66 3.56
CA GLU A 15 -10.46 8.08 3.25
C GLU A 15 -11.40 8.44 2.10
N HIS A 16 -12.26 9.44 2.31
CA HIS A 16 -13.22 9.90 1.30
C HIS A 16 -14.10 8.77 0.72
N ASP A 17 -14.56 7.85 1.58
CA ASP A 17 -15.32 6.64 1.22
C ASP A 17 -14.51 5.58 0.43
N VAL A 18 -13.20 5.79 0.23
CA VAL A 18 -12.30 4.87 -0.45
C VAL A 18 -11.43 4.12 0.56
N ARG A 19 -11.21 2.83 0.32
CA ARG A 19 -10.31 2.03 1.14
C ARG A 19 -8.85 2.30 0.74
N MET A 20 -8.10 2.83 1.68
CA MET A 20 -6.68 3.14 1.52
C MET A 20 -5.84 2.20 2.39
N GLY A 21 -4.68 1.82 1.89
CA GLY A 21 -3.73 0.95 2.56
C GLY A 21 -2.36 1.62 2.68
N LYS A 22 -1.73 1.49 3.84
CA LYS A 22 -0.29 1.75 3.98
C LYS A 22 0.45 0.45 3.69
N VAL A 23 1.28 0.45 2.66
CA VAL A 23 2.04 -0.72 2.19
C VAL A 23 3.54 -0.47 2.40
N ASP A 24 4.20 -1.47 2.98
CA ASP A 24 5.65 -1.54 3.15
C ASP A 24 6.29 -2.38 2.03
N PHE A 25 7.15 -1.75 1.24
CA PHE A 25 7.95 -2.38 0.18
C PHE A 25 9.40 -2.59 0.65
N GLY A 26 9.59 -3.25 1.80
CA GLY A 26 10.91 -3.56 2.34
C GLY A 26 11.64 -2.36 2.97
N GLY A 27 10.90 -1.53 3.72
CA GLY A 27 11.37 -0.31 4.39
C GLY A 27 10.83 0.98 3.77
N VAL A 28 10.18 0.90 2.60
CA VAL A 28 9.57 2.05 1.92
C VAL A 28 8.05 2.01 2.09
N PHE A 29 7.50 3.02 2.75
CA PHE A 29 6.07 3.14 2.99
C PHE A 29 5.36 3.95 1.90
N LYS A 30 4.25 3.41 1.38
CA LYS A 30 3.37 4.10 0.42
C LYS A 30 1.91 3.97 0.83
N SER A 31 1.15 5.04 0.62
CA SER A 31 -0.31 4.99 0.66
C SER A 31 -0.84 4.62 -0.72
N VAL A 32 -1.64 3.57 -0.81
CA VAL A 32 -2.22 3.07 -2.05
C VAL A 32 -3.73 2.87 -1.88
N CYS A 33 -4.48 3.00 -2.97
CA CYS A 33 -5.87 2.56 -3.00
C CYS A 33 -5.89 1.02 -2.99
N LEU A 34 -6.73 0.45 -2.14
CA LEU A 34 -6.93 -1.00 -2.02
C LEU A 34 -8.16 -1.47 -2.80
#